data_AF-A0A101IV99-F1
#
_entry.id   AF-A0A101IV99-F1
#
_cell.length_a   1.000
_cell.length_b   1.000
_cell.length_c   1.000
_cell.angle_alpha   90.00
_cell.angle_beta   90.00
_cell.angle_gamma   90.00
#
_symmetry.space_group_name_H-M   'P 1'
#
loop_
_entity.id
_entity.type
_entity.pdbx_description
1 polymer ?
#
loop_
_entity_poly.entity_id
_entity_poly.type
_entity_poly.pdbx_seq_one_letter_code
_entity_poly.pdbx_strand_id
1 'polypeptide(L)'
;MAKQSTIRTPIVCVMGHVDHGKTSLLDRIRGSSVVSTEKGAITQHIGATLVPIDAITSMGGALSQISVNVPGLLFIDTPGHHAFTTLRARGGALADMAIVVVDINEGFRPQTIEALQILRNYKTPFVIAANKVDRIHGWRVQKGQPFKKTFSQQNERVQGMVETKVYELVGKLSDLGFNSERFDRVSDFARNICIVPTSAITGEGLPDILMVLIGLAQRYMTENLKVSADGPGAGTVLEVKEERGLGLTLDVILYDGTLKVGDEIVVAGNDQIIEAKVRSLLKPRPMSEILIEERFERVKSVTAAAGIKVAAPKLDGVIAGSPLRVIRGGNRDEMIERVRHEVQDIQVNLSDIGVIIRADTIGALEALSKELEGHQIQVMRATVGPVTRHDIIEAGTIKDPLYSAIIAFNTPVLPDAVDTLADTSMSHVSMFEGGVIYQLLDDYVEWREAKKQELERQQFEKLVMPAKIRILPNCVFRQSNPAVVGVRILGGKLQSGVDLALPNGKKVGRIKQIQAKNETVQEAEAGKEVAISIEGPTVGRQINVDDDLYVDIPERHVKVIEREMIKQLSPSLRETLEEFTILRRRQDPFWGK
;
A
#
# COMPACT_ATOMS: atom_id res chain seq x y z
N MET A 1 16.90 -23.24 36.89
CA MET A 1 17.52 -21.95 37.27
C MET A 1 16.86 -20.87 36.42
N ALA A 2 16.31 -19.82 37.03
CA ALA A 2 15.70 -18.73 36.27
C ALA A 2 16.77 -18.09 35.37
N LYS A 3 16.55 -18.06 34.06
CA LYS A 3 17.43 -17.38 33.10
C LYS A 3 17.58 -15.92 33.53
N GLN A 4 18.80 -15.43 33.72
CA GLN A 4 19.04 -14.00 33.97
C GLN A 4 18.60 -13.23 32.72
N SER A 5 17.47 -12.52 32.80
CA SER A 5 16.99 -11.64 31.73
C SER A 5 17.71 -10.30 31.82
N THR A 6 18.52 -9.98 30.82
CA THR A 6 19.15 -8.66 30.67
C THR A 6 18.32 -7.78 29.74
N ILE A 7 18.32 -6.46 29.94
CA ILE A 7 17.66 -5.52 29.02
C ILE A 7 18.60 -5.26 27.85
N ARG A 8 18.15 -5.52 26.61
CA ARG A 8 18.91 -5.19 25.40
C ARG A 8 18.77 -3.71 25.03
N THR A 9 19.67 -3.25 24.17
CA THR A 9 19.56 -1.94 23.52
C THR A 9 18.27 -1.87 22.66
N PRO A 10 17.44 -0.83 22.81
CA PRO A 10 16.33 -0.55 21.91
C PRO A 10 16.82 -0.29 20.48
N ILE A 11 16.09 -0.83 19.51
CA ILE A 11 16.32 -0.67 18.08
C ILE A 11 15.45 0.49 17.60
N VAL A 12 16.08 1.52 17.03
CA VAL A 12 15.44 2.76 16.59
C VAL A 12 15.59 2.92 15.08
N CYS A 13 14.50 2.84 14.33
CA CYS A 13 14.53 3.08 12.88
C CYS A 13 14.43 4.58 12.57
N VAL A 14 15.22 5.09 11.64
CA VAL A 14 15.09 6.49 11.15
C VAL A 14 14.46 6.49 9.76
N MET A 15 13.29 7.12 9.64
CA MET A 15 12.47 7.18 8.43
C MET A 15 12.19 8.63 8.01
N GLY A 16 11.65 8.85 6.82
CA GLY A 16 11.36 10.18 6.29
C GLY A 16 11.69 10.34 4.79
N HIS A 17 11.24 11.45 4.21
CA HIS A 17 11.44 11.73 2.78
C HIS A 17 12.90 11.91 2.38
N VAL A 18 13.19 11.79 1.08
CA VAL A 18 14.50 12.13 0.50
C VAL A 18 14.86 13.56 0.90
N ASP A 19 16.13 13.80 1.20
CA ASP A 19 16.67 15.11 1.60
C ASP A 19 16.08 15.75 2.87
N HIS A 20 15.17 15.11 3.60
CA HIS A 20 14.69 15.64 4.89
C HIS A 20 15.74 15.53 6.02
N GLY A 21 16.86 14.85 5.76
CA GLY A 21 18.05 14.85 6.61
C GLY A 21 18.16 13.69 7.59
N LYS A 22 17.65 12.50 7.25
CA LYS A 22 17.80 11.26 8.03
C LYS A 22 19.26 10.92 8.32
N THR A 23 20.05 10.73 7.26
CA THR A 23 21.47 10.39 7.33
C THR A 23 22.27 11.49 8.02
N SER A 24 21.95 12.77 7.74
CA SER A 24 22.59 13.90 8.42
C SER A 24 22.30 13.93 9.92
N LEU A 25 21.08 13.57 10.33
CA LEU A 25 20.71 13.49 11.75
C LEU A 25 21.52 12.39 12.43
N LEU A 26 21.63 11.21 11.80
CA LEU A 26 22.43 10.11 12.31
C LEU A 26 23.93 10.39 12.32
N ASP A 27 24.47 11.03 11.28
CA ASP A 27 25.86 11.52 11.24
C ASP A 27 26.16 12.45 12.42
N ARG A 28 25.23 13.36 12.71
CA ARG A 28 25.41 14.31 13.81
C ARG A 28 25.36 13.63 15.17
N ILE A 29 24.54 12.59 15.34
CA ILE A 29 24.51 11.73 16.54
C ILE A 29 25.82 10.91 16.63
N ARG A 30 26.32 10.37 15.51
CA ARG A 30 27.58 9.60 15.43
C ARG A 30 28.83 10.46 15.67
N GLY A 31 28.78 11.75 15.36
CA GLY A 31 29.97 12.61 15.32
C GLY A 31 30.91 12.32 14.13
N SER A 32 30.47 11.51 13.15
CA SER A 32 31.20 11.23 11.90
C SER A 32 30.30 11.51 10.69
N SER A 33 30.89 11.86 9.54
CA SER A 33 30.13 12.14 8.31
C SER A 33 30.19 10.93 7.37
N VAL A 34 29.05 10.24 7.20
CA VAL A 34 28.85 9.18 6.21
C VAL A 34 28.31 9.77 4.89
N VAL A 35 27.52 10.85 4.95
CA VAL A 35 26.97 11.53 3.76
C VAL A 35 28.06 11.97 2.77
N SER A 36 29.24 12.37 3.27
CA SER A 36 30.36 12.80 2.42
C SER A 36 31.06 11.65 1.69
N THR A 37 30.84 10.40 2.11
CA THR A 37 31.49 9.21 1.54
C THR A 37 30.60 8.41 0.59
N GLU A 38 29.29 8.65 0.55
CA GLU A 38 28.35 7.97 -0.36
C GLU A 38 28.31 8.61 -1.76
N LYS A 39 28.33 7.80 -2.82
CA LYS A 39 28.18 8.29 -4.20
C LYS A 39 26.82 8.98 -4.36
N GLY A 40 26.84 10.28 -4.69
CA GLY A 40 25.63 11.08 -4.88
C GLY A 40 25.00 11.62 -3.60
N ALA A 41 25.65 11.48 -2.42
CA ALA A 41 25.17 11.97 -1.13
C ALA A 41 23.79 11.42 -0.70
N ILE A 42 23.39 10.25 -1.21
CA ILE A 42 22.16 9.55 -0.86
C ILE A 42 22.46 8.17 -0.26
N THR A 43 21.75 7.83 0.81
CA THR A 43 21.83 6.51 1.45
C THR A 43 21.08 5.49 0.62
N GLN A 44 21.75 4.37 0.32
CA GLN A 44 21.25 3.31 -0.57
C GLN A 44 21.15 1.95 0.13
N HIS A 45 21.67 1.81 1.35
CA HIS A 45 21.70 0.56 2.11
C HIS A 45 21.22 0.78 3.53
N ILE A 46 20.76 -0.29 4.20
CA ILE A 46 20.46 -0.23 5.63
C ILE A 46 21.76 -0.22 6.44
N GLY A 47 21.99 0.86 7.19
CA GLY A 47 23.06 0.97 8.18
C GLY A 47 22.58 0.63 9.58
N ALA A 48 23.46 0.13 10.45
CA ALA A 48 23.18 0.06 11.89
C ALA A 48 24.31 0.69 12.70
N THR A 49 23.94 1.51 13.69
CA THR A 49 24.84 2.30 14.52
C THR A 49 24.45 2.16 15.98
N LEU A 50 25.35 1.60 16.79
CA LEU A 50 25.18 1.56 18.24
C LEU A 50 25.70 2.86 18.87
N VAL A 51 24.81 3.55 19.59
CA VAL A 51 25.12 4.75 20.38
C VAL A 51 25.00 4.38 21.87
N PRO A 52 26.12 4.23 22.60
CA PRO A 52 26.11 3.87 24.01
C PRO A 52 25.45 4.93 24.89
N ILE A 53 24.90 4.50 26.03
CA ILE A 53 24.23 5.43 26.96
C ILE A 53 25.16 6.56 27.44
N ASP A 54 26.45 6.29 27.65
CA ASP A 54 27.44 7.29 28.09
C ASP A 54 27.64 8.41 27.05
N ALA A 55 27.53 8.07 25.76
CA ALA A 55 27.58 9.07 24.70
C ALA A 55 26.29 9.92 24.70
N ILE A 56 25.14 9.29 24.91
CA ILE A 56 23.84 9.97 24.98
C ILE A 56 23.76 10.91 26.18
N THR A 57 24.21 10.49 27.36
CA THR A 57 24.22 11.31 28.58
C THR A 57 25.16 12.51 28.44
N SER A 58 26.31 12.33 27.79
CA SER A 58 27.25 13.41 27.47
C SER A 58 26.67 14.44 26.51
N MET A 59 25.85 14.02 25.56
CA MET A 59 25.09 14.92 24.66
C MET A 59 23.86 15.54 25.33
N GLY A 60 23.29 14.85 26.32
CA GLY A 60 21.96 15.07 26.86
C GLY A 60 21.83 16.14 27.95
N GLY A 61 22.93 16.66 28.50
CA GLY A 61 22.97 17.76 29.49
C GLY A 61 22.23 17.49 30.82
N ALA A 62 20.91 17.34 30.77
CA ALA A 62 20.00 17.03 31.88
C ALA A 62 19.85 15.52 32.17
N LEU A 63 20.27 14.64 31.24
CA LEU A 63 20.21 13.18 31.40
C LEU A 63 21.14 12.62 32.50
N SER A 64 22.13 13.40 32.96
CA SER A 64 23.06 12.97 34.02
C SER A 64 22.41 12.82 35.40
N GLN A 65 21.16 13.28 35.57
CA GLN A 65 20.42 13.21 36.84
C GLN A 65 19.35 12.11 36.88
N ILE A 66 19.17 11.35 35.79
CA ILE A 66 18.12 10.34 35.65
C ILE A 66 18.77 8.94 35.66
N SER A 67 18.25 8.04 36.50
CA SER A 67 18.61 6.62 36.43
C SER A 67 18.13 6.04 35.09
N VAL A 68 19.06 5.72 34.21
CA VAL A 68 18.77 5.08 32.92
C VAL A 68 19.06 3.59 32.98
N ASN A 69 18.06 2.77 32.65
CA ASN A 69 18.13 1.31 32.72
C ASN A 69 18.38 0.64 31.35
N VAL A 70 18.44 1.43 30.27
CA VAL A 70 18.72 0.96 28.92
C VAL A 70 20.21 1.15 28.56
N PRO A 71 20.88 0.19 27.89
CA PRO A 71 22.32 0.27 27.60
C PRO A 71 22.74 1.34 26.58
N GLY A 72 21.80 1.89 25.81
CA GLY A 72 22.06 2.82 24.71
C GLY A 72 20.90 2.83 23.71
N LEU A 73 21.17 3.17 22.45
CA LEU A 73 20.23 3.06 21.32
C LEU A 73 20.95 2.47 20.09
N LEU A 74 20.31 1.53 19.39
CA LEU A 74 20.80 0.97 18.13
C LEU A 74 19.99 1.58 17.00
N PHE A 75 20.58 2.54 16.29
CA PHE A 75 19.92 3.18 15.16
C PHE A 75 20.04 2.33 13.91
N ILE A 76 18.93 2.20 13.18
CA ILE A 76 18.86 1.66 11.83
C ILE A 76 18.64 2.84 10.88
N ASP A 77 19.60 3.09 10.00
CA ASP A 77 19.47 4.10 8.94
C ASP A 77 18.71 3.47 7.78
N THR A 78 17.57 4.05 7.39
CA THR A 78 16.81 3.58 6.23
C THR A 78 16.88 4.56 5.08
N PRO A 79 17.10 4.06 3.85
CA PRO A 79 17.14 4.92 2.67
C PRO A 79 15.77 5.57 2.39
N GLY A 80 15.82 6.82 1.90
CA GLY A 80 14.64 7.67 1.71
C GLY A 80 13.95 7.56 0.36
N HIS A 81 14.59 6.96 -0.64
CA HIS A 81 14.04 6.91 -2.00
C HIS A 81 12.86 5.93 -2.07
N HIS A 82 11.92 6.22 -2.96
CA HIS A 82 10.74 5.38 -3.20
C HIS A 82 11.09 3.92 -3.44
N ALA A 83 12.11 3.67 -4.27
CA ALA A 83 12.66 2.34 -4.57
C ALA A 83 13.11 1.49 -3.36
N PHE A 84 13.09 2.04 -2.14
CA PHE A 84 13.50 1.35 -0.92
C PHE A 84 12.40 1.23 0.15
N THR A 85 11.14 1.30 -0.25
CA THR A 85 10.00 1.05 0.64
C THR A 85 10.11 -0.28 1.38
N THR A 86 10.67 -1.30 0.73
CA THR A 86 10.91 -2.64 1.26
C THR A 86 11.85 -2.62 2.47
N LEU A 87 12.85 -1.74 2.44
CA LEU A 87 13.81 -1.50 3.53
C LEU A 87 13.15 -0.74 4.69
N ARG A 88 12.22 0.20 4.40
CA ARG A 88 11.45 0.91 5.44
C ARG A 88 10.46 -0.02 6.14
N ALA A 89 9.74 -0.86 5.40
CA ALA A 89 8.84 -1.86 5.97
C ALA A 89 9.59 -2.80 6.92
N ARG A 90 10.79 -3.26 6.49
CA ARG A 90 11.67 -4.10 7.31
C ARG A 90 12.19 -3.39 8.56
N GLY A 91 12.64 -2.14 8.41
CA GLY A 91 13.09 -1.32 9.54
C GLY A 91 11.98 -1.07 10.56
N GLY A 92 10.75 -0.81 10.09
CA GLY A 92 9.58 -0.59 10.93
C GLY A 92 9.13 -1.83 11.70
N ALA A 93 9.10 -3.00 11.04
CA ALA A 93 8.73 -4.28 11.65
C ALA A 93 9.72 -4.73 12.73
N LEU A 94 11.01 -4.45 12.51
CA LEU A 94 12.09 -4.86 13.41
C LEU A 94 12.30 -3.90 14.58
N ALA A 95 12.00 -2.61 14.38
CA ALA A 95 12.33 -1.59 15.37
C ALA A 95 11.37 -1.58 16.56
N ASP A 96 11.92 -1.32 17.74
CA ASP A 96 11.11 -1.07 18.94
C ASP A 96 10.45 0.30 18.88
N MET A 97 11.06 1.26 18.16
CA MET A 97 10.54 2.60 17.93
C MET A 97 11.15 3.24 16.68
N ALA A 98 10.58 4.37 16.23
CA ALA A 98 11.12 5.10 15.09
C ALA A 98 11.24 6.62 15.28
N ILE A 99 12.10 7.24 14.48
CA ILE A 99 12.15 8.68 14.25
C ILE A 99 11.67 8.92 12.83
N VAL A 100 10.63 9.74 12.66
CA VAL A 100 10.22 10.23 11.34
C VAL A 100 10.77 11.64 11.16
N VAL A 101 11.75 11.78 10.28
CA VAL A 101 12.40 13.05 9.96
C VAL A 101 11.60 13.77 8.89
N VAL A 102 11.22 15.01 9.21
CA VAL A 102 10.43 15.89 8.36
C VAL A 102 11.16 17.22 8.25
N ASP A 103 11.42 17.71 7.03
CA ASP A 103 11.89 19.09 6.87
C ASP A 103 10.75 20.05 7.27
N ILE A 104 10.97 20.81 8.35
CA ILE A 104 9.99 21.77 8.88
C ILE A 104 9.59 22.84 7.86
N ASN A 105 10.42 23.07 6.84
CA ASN A 105 10.16 24.05 5.79
C ASN A 105 9.28 23.51 4.67
N GLU A 106 9.33 22.21 4.42
CA GLU A 106 8.59 21.54 3.35
C GLU A 106 7.31 20.85 3.83
N GLY A 107 7.28 20.40 5.09
CA GLY A 107 6.18 19.60 5.63
C GLY A 107 6.18 18.16 5.11
N PHE A 108 5.00 17.54 5.11
CA PHE A 108 4.85 16.13 4.76
C PHE A 108 4.94 15.90 3.26
N ARG A 109 5.66 14.86 2.87
CA ARG A 109 5.82 14.38 1.49
C ARG A 109 5.30 12.94 1.38
N PRO A 110 5.13 12.38 0.16
CA PRO A 110 4.57 11.03 0.00
C PRO A 110 5.28 9.94 0.82
N GLN A 111 6.61 9.93 0.87
CA GLN A 111 7.41 8.99 1.67
C GLN A 111 7.26 9.20 3.19
N THR A 112 6.95 10.42 3.62
CA THR A 112 6.63 10.69 5.03
C THR A 112 5.31 10.00 5.39
N ILE A 113 4.30 10.12 4.53
CA ILE A 113 2.98 9.48 4.72
C ILE A 113 3.14 7.96 4.70
N GLU A 114 3.87 7.43 3.73
CA GLU A 114 4.20 6.01 3.63
C GLU A 114 4.90 5.49 4.88
N ALA A 115 5.90 6.22 5.41
CA ALA A 115 6.57 5.85 6.65
C ALA A 115 5.59 5.78 7.84
N LEU A 116 4.68 6.75 7.96
CA LEU A 116 3.66 6.76 9.02
C LEU A 116 2.67 5.60 8.92
N GLN A 117 2.29 5.19 7.70
CA GLN A 117 1.45 4.03 7.45
C GLN A 117 2.17 2.73 7.85
N ILE A 118 3.43 2.56 7.44
CA ILE A 118 4.25 1.42 7.86
C ILE A 118 4.28 1.32 9.39
N LEU A 119 4.58 2.42 10.08
CA LEU A 119 4.65 2.46 11.54
C LEU A 119 3.29 2.16 12.19
N ARG A 120 2.18 2.62 11.60
CA ARG A 120 0.83 2.28 12.04
C ARG A 120 0.54 0.79 11.89
N ASN A 121 0.88 0.19 10.76
CA ASN A 121 0.61 -1.21 10.44
C ASN A 121 1.38 -2.17 11.37
N TYR A 122 2.60 -1.80 11.77
CA TYR A 122 3.40 -2.56 12.74
C TYR A 122 3.19 -2.12 14.19
N LYS A 123 2.34 -1.11 14.44
CA LYS A 123 2.11 -0.52 15.76
C LYS A 123 3.41 -0.05 16.44
N THR A 124 4.38 0.38 15.63
CA THR A 124 5.70 0.83 16.08
C THR A 124 5.59 2.24 16.64
N PRO A 125 5.89 2.50 17.92
CA PRO A 125 5.88 3.85 18.49
C PRO A 125 6.91 4.76 17.82
N PHE A 126 6.61 6.05 17.67
CA PHE A 126 7.52 6.95 16.97
C PHE A 126 7.47 8.40 17.46
N VAL A 127 8.52 9.15 17.10
CA VAL A 127 8.65 10.59 17.32
C VAL A 127 8.89 11.30 15.99
N ILE A 128 8.44 12.55 15.86
CA ILE A 128 8.71 13.38 14.69
C ILE A 128 9.92 14.27 14.96
N ALA A 129 10.95 14.19 14.12
CA ALA A 129 12.03 15.17 14.08
C ALA A 129 11.70 16.24 13.04
N ALA A 130 11.22 17.41 13.48
CA ALA A 130 10.97 18.56 12.62
C ALA A 130 12.31 19.26 12.31
N ASN A 131 13.02 18.72 11.33
CA ASN A 131 14.40 19.03 11.02
C ASN A 131 14.57 20.32 10.20
N LYS A 132 15.81 20.82 10.14
CA LYS A 132 16.23 22.02 9.41
C LYS A 132 15.66 23.33 9.94
N VAL A 133 15.52 23.46 11.26
CA VAL A 133 15.14 24.73 11.91
C VAL A 133 16.15 25.84 11.63
N ASP A 134 17.41 25.49 11.38
CA ASP A 134 18.49 26.42 11.00
C ASP A 134 18.24 27.15 9.68
N ARG A 135 17.34 26.63 8.82
CA ARG A 135 16.97 27.25 7.54
C ARG A 135 15.81 28.24 7.66
N ILE A 136 15.21 28.39 8.84
CA ILE A 136 14.13 29.38 9.05
C ILE A 136 14.70 30.79 8.97
N HIS A 137 14.06 31.66 8.20
CA HIS A 137 14.62 32.97 7.87
C HIS A 137 14.84 33.88 9.11
N GLY A 138 16.11 34.10 9.45
CA GLY A 138 16.53 34.88 10.61
C GLY A 138 16.73 34.06 11.89
N TRP A 139 16.75 32.72 11.78
CA TRP A 139 17.17 31.83 12.86
C TRP A 139 18.60 32.15 13.31
N ARG A 140 18.79 32.28 14.61
CA ARG A 140 20.09 32.51 15.25
C ARG A 140 20.61 31.20 15.84
N VAL A 141 21.62 30.63 15.22
CA VAL A 141 22.16 29.30 15.55
C VAL A 141 22.79 29.28 16.94
N GLN A 142 22.38 28.32 17.77
CA GLN A 142 23.00 28.00 19.07
C GLN A 142 23.47 26.54 19.06
N LYS A 143 24.67 26.30 18.51
CA LYS A 143 25.17 24.94 18.20
C LYS A 143 25.07 23.98 19.38
N GLY A 144 24.49 22.79 19.11
CA GLY A 144 24.40 21.67 20.05
C GLY A 144 23.53 21.93 21.29
N GLN A 145 22.77 23.02 21.35
CA GLN A 145 21.93 23.33 22.51
C GLN A 145 20.55 22.64 22.41
N PRO A 146 19.90 22.36 23.56
CA PRO A 146 18.50 21.93 23.58
C PRO A 146 17.57 22.94 22.89
N PHE A 147 16.54 22.45 22.22
CA PHE A 147 15.60 23.25 21.44
C PHE A 147 15.01 24.40 22.28
N LYS A 148 14.54 24.11 23.49
CA LYS A 148 13.88 25.12 24.35
C LYS A 148 14.78 26.33 24.62
N LYS A 149 16.09 26.10 24.79
CA LYS A 149 17.08 27.14 25.05
C LYS A 149 17.38 27.98 23.79
N THR A 150 17.53 27.34 22.63
CA THR A 150 17.73 28.08 21.38
C THR A 150 16.47 28.85 20.97
N PHE A 151 15.29 28.24 21.14
CA PHE A 151 14.00 28.83 20.80
C PHE A 151 13.72 30.11 21.61
N SER A 152 13.96 30.09 22.93
CA SER A 152 13.73 31.27 23.79
C SER A 152 14.64 32.46 23.47
N GLN A 153 15.75 32.23 22.76
CA GLN A 153 16.69 33.28 22.35
C GLN A 153 16.40 33.86 20.97
N GLN A 154 15.45 33.27 20.23
CA GLN A 154 14.98 33.81 18.96
C GLN A 154 14.09 35.04 19.20
N ASN A 155 13.98 35.90 18.19
CA ASN A 155 13.02 37.00 18.23
C ASN A 155 11.58 36.50 17.99
N GLU A 156 10.58 37.29 18.38
CA GLU A 156 9.16 36.92 18.29
C GLU A 156 8.72 36.51 16.87
N ARG A 157 9.23 37.20 15.84
CA ARG A 157 8.94 36.86 14.43
C ARG A 157 9.40 35.43 14.09
N VAL A 158 10.62 35.06 14.49
CA VAL A 158 11.19 33.73 14.24
C VAL A 158 10.48 32.68 15.07
N GLN A 159 10.18 32.97 16.34
CA GLN A 159 9.38 32.09 17.18
C GLN A 159 8.02 31.81 16.55
N GLY A 160 7.31 32.85 16.09
CA GLY A 160 6.03 32.73 15.42
C GLY A 160 6.08 31.84 14.17
N MET A 161 7.11 31.98 13.32
CA MET A 161 7.26 31.12 12.14
C MET A 161 7.47 29.65 12.50
N VAL A 162 8.24 29.36 13.54
CA VAL A 162 8.47 27.98 14.01
C VAL A 162 7.17 27.40 14.56
N GLU A 163 6.43 28.17 15.36
CA GLU A 163 5.13 27.75 15.90
C GLU A 163 4.13 27.44 14.79
N THR A 164 3.99 28.33 13.79
CA THR A 164 3.13 28.10 12.62
C THR A 164 3.49 26.79 11.92
N LYS A 165 4.78 26.57 11.65
CA LYS A 165 5.25 25.37 10.96
C LYS A 165 5.05 24.09 11.78
N VAL A 166 5.28 24.13 13.09
CA VAL A 166 4.98 22.99 13.97
C VAL A 166 3.47 22.71 13.98
N TYR A 167 2.63 23.74 14.03
CA TYR A 167 1.19 23.60 13.99
C TYR A 167 0.68 23.01 12.66
N GLU A 168 1.30 23.34 11.53
CA GLU A 168 1.02 22.70 10.24
C GLU A 168 1.29 21.18 10.29
N LEU A 169 2.39 20.75 10.93
CA LEU A 169 2.69 19.33 11.13
C LEU A 169 1.66 18.66 12.04
N VAL A 170 1.23 19.33 13.12
CA VAL A 170 0.18 18.84 14.01
C VAL A 170 -1.13 18.63 13.24
N GLY A 171 -1.52 19.60 12.41
CA GLY A 171 -2.71 19.50 11.56
C GLY A 171 -2.64 18.30 10.62
N LYS A 172 -1.51 18.10 9.95
CA LYS A 172 -1.32 16.94 9.05
C LYS A 172 -1.33 15.59 9.77
N LEU A 173 -0.78 15.51 10.98
CA LEU A 173 -0.88 14.30 11.79
C LEU A 173 -2.32 14.04 12.22
N SER A 174 -3.07 15.09 12.57
CA SER A 174 -4.49 14.99 12.91
C SER A 174 -5.33 14.51 11.73
N ASP A 175 -5.08 15.01 10.50
CA ASP A 175 -5.75 14.54 9.27
C ASP A 175 -5.55 13.03 9.06
N LEU A 176 -4.36 12.52 9.43
CA LEU A 176 -4.04 11.10 9.37
C LEU A 176 -4.60 10.31 10.56
N GLY A 177 -5.18 10.96 11.58
CA GLY A 177 -5.74 10.31 12.78
C GLY A 177 -4.77 10.14 13.94
N PHE A 178 -3.68 10.91 13.97
CA PHE A 178 -2.69 10.91 15.03
C PHE A 178 -2.82 12.14 15.92
N ASN A 179 -2.83 11.95 17.24
CA ASN A 179 -2.69 13.06 18.20
C ASN A 179 -1.21 13.39 18.36
N SER A 180 -0.86 14.67 18.24
CA SER A 180 0.54 15.11 18.31
C SER A 180 0.66 16.52 18.84
N GLU A 181 1.80 16.84 19.43
CA GLU A 181 2.12 18.18 19.92
C GLU A 181 3.65 18.32 20.05
N ARG A 182 4.15 19.56 20.15
CA ARG A 182 5.56 19.83 20.45
C ARG A 182 5.96 19.18 21.77
N PHE A 183 7.11 18.53 21.79
CA PHE A 183 7.54 17.64 22.88
C PHE A 183 7.50 18.27 24.29
N ASP A 184 7.75 19.58 24.42
CA ASP A 184 7.76 20.32 25.68
C ASP A 184 6.37 20.70 26.20
N ARG A 185 5.31 20.40 25.45
CA ARG A 185 3.89 20.61 25.81
C ARG A 185 3.15 19.29 26.02
N VAL A 186 3.76 18.16 25.71
CA VAL A 186 3.16 16.83 25.88
C VAL A 186 3.12 16.47 27.36
N SER A 187 1.92 16.23 27.88
CA SER A 187 1.69 15.72 29.24
C SER A 187 1.52 14.20 29.27
N ASP A 188 0.83 13.64 28.27
CA ASP A 188 0.61 12.21 28.10
C ASP A 188 1.35 11.68 26.85
N PHE A 189 2.53 11.13 27.08
CA PHE A 189 3.40 10.53 26.08
C PHE A 189 2.88 9.19 25.53
N ALA A 190 1.87 8.58 26.16
CA ALA A 190 1.28 7.34 25.65
C ALA A 190 0.23 7.60 24.57
N ARG A 191 -0.39 8.79 24.57
CA ARG A 191 -1.46 9.17 23.64
C ARG A 191 -1.06 10.18 22.58
N ASN A 192 0.04 10.91 22.80
CA ASN A 192 0.47 11.98 21.91
C ASN A 192 1.86 11.70 21.35
N ILE A 193 1.98 11.81 20.03
CA ILE A 193 3.26 11.78 19.34
C ILE A 193 4.00 13.10 19.59
N CYS A 194 5.27 13.00 19.99
CA CYS A 194 6.11 14.16 20.20
C CYS A 194 6.68 14.68 18.88
N ILE A 195 6.54 15.98 18.66
CA ILE A 195 7.25 16.71 17.61
C ILE A 195 8.43 17.43 18.26
N VAL A 196 9.64 17.05 17.86
CA VAL A 196 10.90 17.65 18.34
C VAL A 196 11.51 18.46 17.20
N PRO A 197 11.56 19.79 17.28
CA PRO A 197 12.25 20.59 16.27
C PRO A 197 13.77 20.41 16.41
N THR A 198 14.44 20.12 15.29
CA THR A 198 15.86 19.77 15.27
C THR A 198 16.62 20.45 14.13
N SER A 199 17.94 20.52 14.27
CA SER A 199 18.85 20.74 13.15
C SER A 199 19.94 19.68 13.16
N ALA A 200 19.92 18.82 12.14
CA ALA A 200 20.99 17.87 11.89
C ALA A 200 22.35 18.55 11.66
N ILE A 201 22.37 19.77 11.13
CA ILE A 201 23.61 20.50 10.83
C ILE A 201 24.20 21.12 12.09
N THR A 202 23.40 21.87 12.85
CA THR A 202 23.89 22.61 14.02
C THR A 202 23.91 21.77 15.30
N GLY A 203 23.17 20.66 15.33
CA GLY A 203 22.97 19.80 16.49
C GLY A 203 21.92 20.33 17.47
N GLU A 204 21.21 21.41 17.14
CA GLU A 204 20.10 21.92 17.96
C GLU A 204 18.95 20.90 18.02
N GLY A 205 18.39 20.66 19.21
CA GLY A 205 17.27 19.73 19.41
C GLY A 205 17.64 18.24 19.46
N LEU A 206 18.88 17.87 19.12
CA LEU A 206 19.35 16.48 19.24
C LEU A 206 19.38 15.96 20.69
N PRO A 207 19.78 16.76 21.70
CA PRO A 207 19.65 16.31 23.10
C PRO A 207 18.21 15.97 23.46
N ASP A 208 17.24 16.75 22.98
CA ASP A 208 15.82 16.57 23.28
C ASP A 208 15.28 15.28 22.63
N ILE A 209 15.61 15.01 21.37
CA ILE A 209 15.11 13.79 20.70
C ILE A 209 15.66 12.52 21.34
N LEU A 210 16.95 12.51 21.69
CA LEU A 210 17.57 11.38 22.39
C LEU A 210 16.94 11.15 23.77
N MET A 211 16.66 12.24 24.50
CA MET A 211 15.99 12.18 25.80
C MET A 211 14.57 11.60 25.68
N VAL A 212 13.79 12.03 24.68
CA VAL A 212 12.44 11.49 24.45
C VAL A 212 12.51 9.99 24.15
N LEU A 213 13.41 9.55 23.27
CA LEU A 213 13.56 8.12 22.92
C LEU A 213 13.93 7.26 24.13
N ILE A 214 14.92 7.68 24.92
CA ILE A 214 15.31 6.97 26.16
C ILE A 214 14.14 6.92 27.15
N GLY A 215 13.42 8.03 27.31
CA GLY A 215 12.24 8.10 28.18
C GLY A 215 11.13 7.15 27.76
N LEU A 216 10.85 7.07 26.46
CA LEU A 216 9.87 6.14 25.90
C LEU A 216 10.29 4.67 26.09
N ALA A 217 11.56 4.35 25.81
CA ALA A 217 12.09 3.00 25.95
C ALA A 217 11.98 2.51 27.41
N GLN A 218 12.47 3.32 28.33
CA GLN A 218 12.48 2.98 29.75
C GLN A 218 11.07 2.85 30.34
N ARG A 219 10.16 3.77 29.99
CA ARG A 219 8.83 3.82 30.59
C ARG A 219 7.88 2.78 30.03
N TYR A 220 7.95 2.48 28.73
CA TYR A 220 6.94 1.70 28.05
C TYR A 220 7.44 0.38 27.45
N MET A 221 8.75 0.17 27.31
CA MET A 221 9.30 -0.96 26.54
C MET A 221 10.16 -1.92 27.33
N THR A 222 10.45 -1.64 28.61
CA THR A 222 11.36 -2.45 29.44
C THR A 222 11.07 -3.96 29.41
N GLU A 223 9.79 -4.36 29.41
CA GLU A 223 9.41 -5.78 29.32
C GLU A 223 9.73 -6.40 27.95
N ASN A 224 9.45 -5.69 26.84
CA ASN A 224 9.72 -6.14 25.48
C ASN A 224 11.22 -6.16 25.14
N LEU A 225 12.03 -5.43 25.90
CA LEU A 225 13.48 -5.35 25.76
C LEU A 225 14.23 -6.43 26.56
N LYS A 226 13.54 -7.32 27.28
CA LYS A 226 14.20 -8.44 27.96
C LYS A 226 14.70 -9.46 26.93
N VAL A 227 15.97 -9.84 27.03
CA VAL A 227 16.59 -10.86 26.19
C VAL A 227 17.09 -12.06 26.96
N SER A 228 17.09 -13.20 26.29
CA SER A 228 17.75 -14.43 26.74
C SER A 228 19.23 -14.37 26.40
N ALA A 229 20.03 -13.57 27.11
CA ALA A 229 21.47 -13.37 26.81
C ALA A 229 22.25 -14.69 26.59
N ASP A 230 21.95 -15.75 27.34
CA ASP A 230 22.62 -17.06 27.21
C ASP A 230 21.99 -18.00 26.16
N GLY A 231 20.87 -17.61 25.56
CA GLY A 231 20.10 -18.39 24.60
C GLY A 231 20.69 -18.45 23.19
N PRO A 232 20.14 -19.31 22.32
CA PRO A 232 20.42 -19.27 20.89
C PRO A 232 19.95 -17.92 20.31
N GLY A 233 20.75 -17.36 19.41
CA GLY A 233 20.44 -16.10 18.75
C GLY A 233 19.19 -16.15 17.87
N ALA A 234 18.43 -15.07 17.88
CA ALA A 234 17.35 -14.78 16.93
C ALA A 234 17.55 -13.39 16.33
N GLY A 235 17.43 -13.32 15.01
CA GLY A 235 17.63 -12.09 14.26
C GLY A 235 16.81 -12.06 12.98
N THR A 236 16.99 -10.98 12.23
CA THR A 236 16.39 -10.80 10.90
C THR A 236 17.48 -10.42 9.91
N VAL A 237 17.49 -11.06 8.75
CA VAL A 237 18.37 -10.71 7.64
C VAL A 237 17.93 -9.37 7.08
N LEU A 238 18.77 -8.35 7.18
CA LEU A 238 18.56 -7.07 6.55
C LEU A 238 18.95 -7.13 5.09
N GLU A 239 20.18 -7.51 4.74
CA GLU A 239 20.63 -7.48 3.35
C GLU A 239 21.50 -8.68 3.05
N VAL A 240 21.51 -9.10 1.80
CA VAL A 240 22.39 -10.15 1.28
C VAL A 240 23.34 -9.48 0.29
N LYS A 241 24.64 -9.53 0.59
CA LYS A 241 25.67 -8.83 -0.18
C LYS A 241 26.86 -9.71 -0.46
N GLU A 242 27.41 -9.58 -1.67
CA GLU A 242 28.70 -10.17 -2.00
C GLU A 242 29.83 -9.25 -1.54
N GLU A 243 30.74 -9.78 -0.73
CA GLU A 243 31.85 -9.04 -0.13
C GLU A 243 33.18 -9.64 -0.56
N ARG A 244 34.15 -8.76 -0.85
CA ARG A 244 35.46 -9.18 -1.34
C ARG A 244 36.19 -10.00 -0.27
N GLY A 245 36.57 -11.22 -0.63
CA GLY A 245 37.30 -12.14 0.26
C GLY A 245 36.42 -12.89 1.29
N LEU A 246 35.13 -12.56 1.41
CA LEU A 246 34.17 -13.26 2.26
C LEU A 246 33.09 -14.02 1.45
N GLY A 247 32.91 -13.67 0.18
CA GLY A 247 31.84 -14.19 -0.66
C GLY A 247 30.50 -13.59 -0.27
N LEU A 248 29.42 -14.34 -0.43
CA LEU A 248 28.10 -13.89 0.01
C LEU A 248 28.04 -13.76 1.54
N THR A 249 27.50 -12.65 2.02
CA THR A 249 27.34 -12.32 3.44
C THR A 249 25.93 -11.83 3.73
N LEU A 250 25.51 -12.00 4.98
CA LEU A 250 24.23 -11.47 5.48
C LEU A 250 24.51 -10.30 6.42
N ASP A 251 23.92 -9.15 6.16
CA ASP A 251 23.77 -8.09 7.15
C ASP A 251 22.54 -8.44 7.99
N VAL A 252 22.70 -8.58 9.31
CA VAL A 252 21.67 -9.12 10.22
C VAL A 252 21.54 -8.21 11.43
N ILE A 253 20.30 -7.97 11.88
CA ILE A 253 20.06 -7.45 13.22
C ILE A 253 19.68 -8.61 14.14
N LEU A 254 20.53 -8.85 15.12
CA LEU A 254 20.27 -9.78 16.21
C LEU A 254 19.46 -9.05 17.29
N TYR A 255 18.25 -9.52 17.59
CA TYR A 255 17.35 -8.90 18.56
C TYR A 255 17.09 -9.77 19.79
N ASP A 256 17.46 -11.05 19.78
CA ASP A 256 17.51 -11.88 20.99
C ASP A 256 18.68 -12.88 20.95
N GLY A 257 19.09 -13.35 22.12
CA GLY A 257 20.09 -14.41 22.24
C GLY A 257 21.51 -14.03 21.82
N THR A 258 22.32 -15.07 21.64
CA THR A 258 23.74 -14.95 21.27
C THR A 258 24.07 -15.84 20.07
N LEU A 259 24.75 -15.25 19.08
CA LEU A 259 25.31 -15.92 17.91
C LEU A 259 26.84 -16.02 18.03
N LYS A 260 27.40 -17.20 17.73
CA LYS A 260 28.84 -17.48 17.81
C LYS A 260 29.40 -18.00 16.48
N VAL A 261 30.69 -17.78 16.26
CA VAL A 261 31.40 -18.43 15.15
C VAL A 261 31.37 -19.94 15.36
N GLY A 262 30.99 -20.69 14.32
CA GLY A 262 30.80 -22.14 14.36
C GLY A 262 29.38 -22.58 14.68
N ASP A 263 28.48 -21.68 15.08
CA ASP A 263 27.06 -21.99 15.21
C ASP A 263 26.46 -22.31 13.82
N GLU A 264 25.45 -23.17 13.81
CA GLU A 264 24.59 -23.38 12.65
C GLU A 264 23.39 -22.43 12.72
N ILE A 265 23.03 -21.87 11.58
CA ILE A 265 21.91 -20.95 11.42
C ILE A 265 20.93 -21.50 10.41
N VAL A 266 19.65 -21.19 10.63
CA VAL A 266 18.56 -21.41 9.69
C VAL A 266 18.04 -20.07 9.23
N VAL A 267 17.87 -19.94 7.91
CA VAL A 267 17.26 -18.80 7.23
C VAL A 267 16.37 -19.30 6.09
N ALA A 268 15.43 -18.49 5.67
CA ALA A 268 14.58 -18.74 4.51
C ALA A 268 15.26 -18.27 3.22
N GLY A 269 15.13 -19.07 2.19
CA GLY A 269 15.46 -18.72 0.81
C GLY A 269 14.27 -18.90 -0.13
N ASN A 270 14.49 -18.68 -1.42
CA ASN A 270 13.47 -18.85 -2.46
C ASN A 270 12.94 -20.29 -2.45
N ASP A 271 11.71 -20.47 -1.96
CA ASP A 271 10.98 -21.74 -1.85
C ASP A 271 11.70 -22.86 -1.07
N GLN A 272 12.69 -22.52 -0.24
CA GLN A 272 13.42 -23.49 0.57
C GLN A 272 13.95 -22.90 1.88
N ILE A 273 14.24 -23.79 2.83
CA ILE A 273 14.96 -23.43 4.05
C ILE A 273 16.44 -23.71 3.84
N ILE A 274 17.28 -22.74 4.21
CA ILE A 274 18.73 -22.78 4.05
C ILE A 274 19.36 -22.93 5.44
N GLU A 275 20.17 -23.98 5.59
CA GLU A 275 21.03 -24.20 6.75
C GLU A 275 22.48 -23.86 6.41
N ALA A 276 23.10 -23.02 7.22
CA ALA A 276 24.48 -22.59 7.01
C ALA A 276 25.27 -22.59 8.31
N LYS A 277 26.58 -22.84 8.23
CA LYS A 277 27.48 -22.79 9.39
C LYS A 277 28.28 -21.49 9.38
N VAL A 278 28.18 -20.72 10.46
CA VAL A 278 28.82 -19.40 10.57
C VAL A 278 30.33 -19.53 10.60
N ARG A 279 31.01 -18.91 9.62
CA ARG A 279 32.47 -18.88 9.50
C ARG A 279 33.09 -17.64 10.13
N SER A 280 32.42 -16.49 10.01
CA SER A 280 32.90 -15.24 10.56
C SER A 280 31.75 -14.34 10.97
N LEU A 281 31.99 -13.58 12.04
CA LEU A 281 31.11 -12.53 12.53
C LEU A 281 31.91 -11.23 12.54
N LEU A 282 31.32 -10.20 11.94
CA LEU A 282 31.87 -8.86 11.86
C LEU A 282 30.90 -7.92 12.56
N LYS A 283 31.39 -7.19 13.56
CA LYS A 283 30.61 -6.20 14.31
C LYS A 283 31.16 -4.80 14.00
N PRO A 284 30.32 -3.80 13.70
CA PRO A 284 30.77 -2.41 13.60
C PRO A 284 31.31 -1.94 14.94
N ARG A 285 32.37 -1.12 14.91
CA ARG A 285 32.79 -0.38 16.09
C ARG A 285 31.66 0.53 16.60
N PRO A 286 31.55 0.81 17.91
CA PRO A 286 30.63 1.81 18.43
C PRO A 286 30.75 3.14 17.67
N MET A 287 29.64 3.84 17.45
CA MET A 287 29.58 5.08 16.66
C MET A 287 30.02 4.94 15.19
N SER A 288 30.20 3.71 14.68
CA SER A 288 30.51 3.40 13.29
C SER A 288 29.43 2.53 12.65
N GLU A 289 29.29 2.62 11.33
CA GLU A 289 28.24 1.97 10.56
C GLU A 289 28.73 0.69 9.86
N ILE A 290 27.80 -0.23 9.56
CA ILE A 290 28.03 -1.49 8.83
C ILE A 290 28.54 -1.26 7.38
N LEU A 291 28.35 -0.11 6.76
CA LEU A 291 28.63 0.03 5.33
C LEU A 291 30.11 0.30 4.97
N ILE A 292 31.00 0.48 5.96
CA ILE A 292 32.40 0.88 5.72
C ILE A 292 33.36 -0.24 6.17
N GLU A 293 33.94 -0.97 5.22
CA GLU A 293 34.80 -2.17 5.44
C GLU A 293 35.94 -1.96 6.46
N GLU A 294 36.58 -0.77 6.47
CA GLU A 294 37.71 -0.47 7.35
C GLU A 294 37.35 -0.36 8.85
N ARG A 295 36.07 -0.50 9.22
CA ARG A 295 35.57 -0.26 10.59
C ARG A 295 34.94 -1.47 11.28
N PHE A 296 35.08 -2.66 10.72
CA PHE A 296 34.58 -3.88 11.33
C PHE A 296 35.60 -4.57 12.22
N GLU A 297 35.12 -5.04 13.36
CA GLU A 297 35.87 -5.91 14.25
C GLU A 297 35.39 -7.35 14.09
N ARG A 298 36.34 -8.26 13.84
CA ARG A 298 36.06 -9.70 13.88
C ARG A 298 35.84 -10.12 15.32
N VAL A 299 34.69 -10.71 15.58
CA VAL A 299 34.27 -11.13 16.92
C VAL A 299 33.96 -12.63 16.94
N LYS A 300 34.19 -13.28 18.08
CA LYS A 300 33.88 -14.72 18.25
C LYS A 300 32.42 -14.98 18.61
N SER A 301 31.78 -14.00 19.25
CA SER A 301 30.39 -14.08 19.71
C SER A 301 29.77 -12.69 19.79
N VAL A 302 28.49 -12.59 19.50
CA VAL A 302 27.70 -11.36 19.64
C VAL A 302 26.37 -11.66 20.32
N THR A 303 25.99 -10.82 21.28
CA THR A 303 24.71 -10.87 22.01
C THR A 303 23.83 -9.71 21.56
N ALA A 304 22.52 -9.93 21.49
CA ALA A 304 21.54 -8.92 21.12
C ALA A 304 21.51 -7.72 22.09
N ALA A 305 21.13 -6.50 21.66
CA ALA A 305 20.80 -6.10 20.29
C ALA A 305 22.06 -5.70 19.51
N ALA A 306 22.25 -6.22 18.30
CA ALA A 306 23.42 -5.86 17.50
C ALA A 306 23.16 -5.98 16.00
N GLY A 307 23.66 -4.99 15.25
CA GLY A 307 23.88 -5.14 13.82
C GLY A 307 25.19 -5.86 13.56
N ILE A 308 25.15 -6.94 12.80
CA ILE A 308 26.29 -7.80 12.51
C ILE A 308 26.29 -8.21 11.05
N LYS A 309 27.49 -8.41 10.49
CA LYS A 309 27.67 -9.07 9.21
C LYS A 309 28.11 -10.52 9.45
N VAL A 310 27.36 -11.45 8.88
CA VAL A 310 27.53 -12.90 9.02
C VAL A 310 28.05 -13.46 7.71
N ALA A 311 29.21 -14.11 7.75
CA ALA A 311 29.75 -14.85 6.61
C ALA A 311 29.58 -16.36 6.84
N ALA A 312 28.93 -17.03 5.90
CA ALA A 312 28.69 -18.48 5.92
C ALA A 312 28.66 -19.03 4.48
N PRO A 313 28.94 -20.33 4.26
CA PRO A 313 28.76 -20.93 2.94
C PRO A 313 27.28 -21.18 2.64
N LYS A 314 26.94 -21.38 1.36
CA LYS A 314 25.58 -21.75 0.89
C LYS A 314 24.51 -20.72 1.26
N LEU A 315 24.83 -19.44 1.16
CA LEU A 315 23.88 -18.36 1.40
C LEU A 315 23.14 -17.95 0.12
N ASP A 316 23.39 -18.62 -1.00
CA ASP A 316 22.75 -18.36 -2.29
C ASP A 316 21.23 -18.53 -2.18
N GLY A 317 20.48 -17.51 -2.63
CA GLY A 317 19.02 -17.53 -2.63
C GLY A 317 18.37 -17.20 -1.28
N VAL A 318 19.12 -16.78 -0.25
CA VAL A 318 18.56 -16.24 0.99
C VAL A 318 17.73 -14.99 0.69
N ILE A 319 16.55 -14.88 1.32
CA ILE A 319 15.65 -13.76 1.15
C ILE A 319 15.92 -12.69 2.21
N ALA A 320 16.00 -11.43 1.79
CA ALA A 320 16.07 -10.32 2.74
C ALA A 320 14.73 -10.13 3.48
N GLY A 321 14.81 -9.87 4.78
CA GLY A 321 13.68 -9.93 5.71
C GLY A 321 13.45 -11.31 6.32
N SER A 322 14.18 -12.34 5.88
CA SER A 322 14.09 -13.67 6.48
C SER A 322 14.42 -13.63 7.98
N PRO A 323 13.66 -14.36 8.82
CA PRO A 323 14.11 -14.64 10.17
C PRO A 323 15.39 -15.48 10.10
N LEU A 324 16.30 -15.21 11.03
CA LEU A 324 17.49 -15.98 11.30
C LEU A 324 17.35 -16.61 12.67
N ARG A 325 17.58 -17.92 12.75
CA ARG A 325 17.55 -18.68 14.01
C ARG A 325 18.83 -19.48 14.17
N VAL A 326 19.44 -19.39 15.36
CA VAL A 326 20.60 -20.20 15.71
C VAL A 326 20.15 -21.58 16.20
N ILE A 327 20.73 -22.64 15.65
CA ILE A 327 20.52 -24.01 16.09
C ILE A 327 21.52 -24.30 17.22
N ARG A 328 21.02 -24.68 18.40
CA ARG A 328 21.85 -25.09 19.53
C ARG A 328 21.10 -26.09 20.42
N GLY A 329 21.74 -27.22 20.73
CA GLY A 329 21.20 -28.21 21.67
C GLY A 329 20.20 -29.21 21.09
N GLY A 330 20.32 -29.57 19.80
CA GLY A 330 19.52 -30.63 19.17
C GLY A 330 18.12 -30.21 18.70
N ASN A 331 17.79 -28.92 18.77
CA ASN A 331 16.50 -28.34 18.38
C ASN A 331 16.39 -28.03 16.87
N ARG A 332 17.11 -28.77 16.01
CA ARG A 332 17.25 -28.43 14.59
C ARG A 332 15.89 -28.38 13.88
N ASP A 333 15.13 -29.46 13.95
CA ASP A 333 13.84 -29.59 13.25
C ASP A 333 12.82 -28.56 13.76
N GLU A 334 12.83 -28.27 15.07
CA GLU A 334 12.00 -27.23 15.67
C GLU A 334 12.34 -25.83 15.11
N MET A 335 13.63 -25.51 14.94
CA MET A 335 14.04 -24.21 14.40
C MET A 335 13.72 -24.08 12.91
N ILE A 336 13.87 -25.16 12.13
CA ILE A 336 13.48 -25.20 10.72
C ILE A 336 11.97 -24.96 10.59
N GLU A 337 11.18 -25.67 11.38
CA GLU A 337 9.73 -25.53 11.32
C GLU A 337 9.29 -24.14 11.81
N ARG A 338 9.98 -23.57 12.82
CA ARG A 338 9.72 -22.19 13.25
C ARG A 338 9.99 -21.17 12.15
N VAL A 339 11.12 -21.27 11.44
CA VAL A 339 11.42 -20.37 10.31
C VAL A 339 10.41 -20.56 9.18
N ARG A 340 10.04 -21.80 8.86
CA ARG A 340 9.02 -22.10 7.86
C ARG A 340 7.67 -21.49 8.23
N HIS A 341 7.25 -21.67 9.48
CA HIS A 341 6.01 -21.12 10.00
C HIS A 341 6.04 -19.60 9.99
N GLU A 342 7.11 -18.94 10.44
CA GLU A 342 7.23 -17.47 10.41
C GLU A 342 7.18 -16.88 8.98
N VAL A 343 7.62 -17.63 7.97
CA VAL A 343 7.52 -17.22 6.56
C VAL A 343 6.15 -17.54 5.96
N GLN A 344 5.48 -18.59 6.42
CA GLN A 344 4.11 -18.93 5.99
C GLN A 344 3.05 -18.07 6.71
N ASP A 345 3.31 -17.68 7.95
CA ASP A 345 2.51 -16.82 8.82
C ASP A 345 2.63 -15.34 8.49
N ILE A 346 3.37 -14.96 7.44
CA ILE A 346 3.20 -13.61 6.87
C ILE A 346 1.70 -13.46 6.68
N GLN A 347 1.06 -12.60 7.49
CA GLN A 347 -0.38 -12.53 7.68
C GLN A 347 -1.05 -11.99 6.41
N VAL A 348 -1.06 -12.81 5.37
CA VAL A 348 -1.73 -12.57 4.12
C VAL A 348 -3.06 -13.32 4.23
N ASN A 349 -4.14 -12.56 4.38
CA ASN A 349 -5.48 -13.12 4.34
C ASN A 349 -5.81 -13.51 2.90
N LEU A 350 -5.49 -14.76 2.55
CA LEU A 350 -5.75 -15.31 1.24
C LEU A 350 -7.25 -15.61 1.06
N SER A 351 -7.74 -15.35 -0.14
CA SER A 351 -9.12 -15.60 -0.56
C SER A 351 -9.13 -16.52 -1.78
N ASP A 352 -10.21 -17.30 -1.96
CA ASP A 352 -10.37 -18.18 -3.13
C ASP A 352 -10.39 -17.40 -4.45
N ILE A 353 -10.79 -16.12 -4.41
CA ILE A 353 -10.80 -15.18 -5.53
C ILE A 353 -10.09 -13.92 -5.06
N GLY A 354 -9.16 -13.41 -5.87
CA GLY A 354 -8.35 -12.25 -5.52
C GLY A 354 -7.23 -12.03 -6.53
N VAL A 355 -6.52 -10.91 -6.37
CA VAL A 355 -5.33 -10.61 -7.18
C VAL A 355 -4.15 -11.48 -6.77
N ILE A 356 -3.20 -11.65 -7.69
CA ILE A 356 -1.90 -12.27 -7.39
C ILE A 356 -0.90 -11.17 -7.09
N ILE A 357 -0.15 -11.29 -5.98
CA ILE A 357 0.88 -10.32 -5.60
C ILE A 357 2.26 -10.95 -5.51
N ARG A 358 3.25 -10.21 -6.00
CA ARG A 358 4.67 -10.56 -6.02
C ARG A 358 5.49 -9.41 -5.46
N ALA A 359 6.46 -9.71 -4.59
CA ALA A 359 7.37 -8.71 -4.06
C ALA A 359 8.81 -9.25 -3.93
N ASP A 360 9.80 -8.37 -3.84
CA ASP A 360 11.21 -8.75 -3.70
C ASP A 360 11.57 -9.38 -2.34
N THR A 361 10.82 -9.06 -1.29
CA THR A 361 11.17 -9.35 0.10
C THR A 361 9.93 -9.63 0.95
N ILE A 362 10.12 -10.33 2.07
CA ILE A 362 9.02 -10.74 2.96
C ILE A 362 8.25 -9.53 3.51
N GLY A 363 8.94 -8.52 4.04
CA GLY A 363 8.29 -7.35 4.62
C GLY A 363 7.57 -6.46 3.60
N ALA A 364 8.03 -6.48 2.34
CA ALA A 364 7.39 -5.79 1.23
C ALA A 364 6.07 -6.47 0.84
N LEU A 365 6.09 -7.80 0.78
CA LEU A 365 4.90 -8.61 0.53
C LEU A 365 3.84 -8.41 1.61
N GLU A 366 4.25 -8.40 2.88
CA GLU A 366 3.36 -8.15 4.03
C GLU A 366 2.73 -6.75 3.97
N ALA A 367 3.55 -5.73 3.70
CA ALA A 367 3.08 -4.35 3.61
C ALA A 367 2.06 -4.18 2.47
N LEU A 368 2.35 -4.72 1.29
CA LEU A 368 1.43 -4.68 0.16
C LEU A 368 0.11 -5.41 0.47
N SER A 369 0.18 -6.59 1.09
CA SER A 369 -1.01 -7.36 1.47
C SER A 369 -1.92 -6.60 2.44
N LYS A 370 -1.36 -5.98 3.49
CA LYS A 370 -2.14 -5.22 4.47
C LYS A 370 -2.82 -4.00 3.86
N GLU A 371 -2.13 -3.31 2.95
CA GLU A 371 -2.73 -2.15 2.26
C GLU A 371 -3.86 -2.56 1.32
N LEU A 372 -3.72 -3.68 0.61
CA LEU A 372 -4.80 -4.27 -0.21
C LEU A 372 -6.02 -4.63 0.64
N GLU A 373 -5.79 -5.26 1.80
CA GLU A 373 -6.85 -5.59 2.76
C GLU A 373 -7.59 -4.34 3.27
N GLY A 374 -6.84 -3.27 3.59
CA GLY A 374 -7.41 -1.98 3.98
C GLY A 374 -8.33 -1.36 2.92
N HIS A 375 -8.07 -1.64 1.64
CA HIS A 375 -8.89 -1.22 0.50
C HIS A 375 -9.94 -2.25 0.08
N GLN A 376 -10.15 -3.31 0.88
CA GLN A 376 -11.09 -4.40 0.58
C GLN A 376 -10.79 -5.11 -0.75
N ILE A 377 -9.50 -5.20 -1.11
CA ILE A 377 -9.02 -5.93 -2.28
C ILE A 377 -8.55 -7.30 -1.79
N GLN A 378 -9.19 -8.35 -2.30
CA GLN A 378 -8.87 -9.73 -1.97
C GLN A 378 -7.57 -10.16 -2.68
N VAL A 379 -6.75 -10.93 -1.98
CA VAL A 379 -5.51 -11.51 -2.49
C VAL A 379 -5.68 -13.02 -2.59
N MET A 380 -5.45 -13.59 -3.77
CA MET A 380 -5.52 -15.04 -3.98
C MET A 380 -4.18 -15.72 -3.67
N ARG A 381 -3.09 -15.05 -4.03
CA ARG A 381 -1.75 -15.60 -3.89
C ARG A 381 -0.75 -14.49 -3.61
N ALA A 382 0.15 -14.72 -2.67
CA ALA A 382 1.23 -13.81 -2.32
C ALA A 382 2.54 -14.58 -2.22
N THR A 383 3.54 -14.16 -3.00
CA THR A 383 4.84 -14.85 -3.06
C THR A 383 6.01 -13.88 -3.21
N VAL A 384 7.15 -14.25 -2.64
CA VAL A 384 8.40 -13.48 -2.78
C VAL A 384 9.17 -13.96 -4.00
N GLY A 385 9.74 -13.03 -4.75
CA GLY A 385 10.55 -13.29 -5.94
C GLY A 385 9.98 -12.66 -7.22
N PRO A 386 10.62 -12.92 -8.38
CA PRO A 386 10.19 -12.38 -9.66
C PRO A 386 8.83 -12.93 -10.09
N VAL A 387 8.15 -12.22 -10.98
CA VAL A 387 6.93 -12.73 -11.62
C VAL A 387 7.32 -13.80 -12.63
N THR A 388 6.68 -14.96 -12.51
CA THR A 388 6.95 -16.16 -13.30
C THR A 388 5.83 -16.44 -14.30
N ARG A 389 6.10 -17.28 -15.30
CA ARG A 389 5.07 -17.76 -16.23
C ARG A 389 3.87 -18.40 -15.52
N HIS A 390 4.09 -19.06 -14.39
CA HIS A 390 3.02 -19.68 -13.62
C HIS A 390 2.02 -18.65 -13.09
N ASP A 391 2.48 -17.48 -12.66
CA ASP A 391 1.62 -16.41 -12.17
C ASP A 391 0.70 -15.87 -13.26
N ILE A 392 1.22 -15.68 -14.49
CA ILE A 392 0.44 -15.22 -15.64
C ILE A 392 -0.69 -16.21 -15.97
N ILE A 393 -0.34 -17.50 -16.02
CA ILE A 393 -1.30 -18.57 -16.32
C ILE A 393 -2.38 -18.62 -15.23
N GLU A 394 -1.99 -18.57 -13.97
CA GLU A 394 -2.92 -18.62 -12.85
C GLU A 394 -3.86 -17.40 -12.84
N ALA A 395 -3.33 -16.19 -13.02
CA ALA A 395 -4.14 -14.99 -13.19
C ALA A 395 -5.12 -15.11 -14.37
N GLY A 396 -4.67 -15.70 -15.48
CA GLY A 396 -5.49 -15.96 -16.66
C GLY A 396 -6.65 -16.93 -16.43
N THR A 397 -6.57 -17.78 -15.40
CA THR A 397 -7.67 -18.70 -15.03
C THR A 397 -8.74 -18.05 -14.14
N ILE A 398 -8.50 -16.85 -13.62
CA ILE A 398 -9.44 -16.12 -12.76
C ILE A 398 -10.66 -15.71 -13.58
N LYS A 399 -11.83 -16.21 -13.18
CA LYS A 399 -13.09 -15.98 -13.91
C LYS A 399 -13.63 -14.56 -13.77
N ASP A 400 -13.39 -13.92 -12.63
CA ASP A 400 -13.81 -12.54 -12.39
C ASP A 400 -12.79 -11.59 -13.06
N PRO A 401 -13.18 -10.85 -14.11
CA PRO A 401 -12.26 -9.97 -14.83
C PRO A 401 -11.71 -8.82 -13.96
N LEU A 402 -12.33 -8.52 -12.82
CA LEU A 402 -11.86 -7.49 -11.90
C LEU A 402 -10.65 -7.96 -11.06
N TYR A 403 -10.43 -9.27 -10.95
CA TYR A 403 -9.33 -9.87 -10.19
C TYR A 403 -8.27 -10.53 -11.07
N SER A 404 -8.48 -10.57 -12.39
CA SER A 404 -7.52 -11.03 -13.39
C SER A 404 -6.36 -10.03 -13.54
N ALA A 405 -5.60 -9.85 -12.46
CA ALA A 405 -4.54 -8.89 -12.33
C ALA A 405 -3.39 -9.40 -11.45
N ILE A 406 -2.18 -8.97 -11.77
CA ILE A 406 -0.96 -9.25 -11.02
C ILE A 406 -0.36 -7.91 -10.57
N ILE A 407 -0.03 -7.80 -9.28
CA ILE A 407 0.65 -6.64 -8.70
C ILE A 407 2.08 -7.04 -8.34
N ALA A 408 3.06 -6.50 -9.06
CA ALA A 408 4.48 -6.75 -8.93
C ALA A 408 5.17 -5.55 -8.27
N PHE A 409 5.53 -5.71 -7.00
CA PHE A 409 6.16 -4.66 -6.21
C PHE A 409 7.68 -4.84 -6.10
N ASN A 410 8.41 -3.89 -6.69
CA ASN A 410 9.87 -3.84 -6.72
C ASN A 410 10.55 -5.13 -7.19
N THR A 411 9.88 -5.91 -8.06
CA THR A 411 10.35 -7.23 -8.49
C THR A 411 10.26 -7.35 -10.01
N PRO A 412 11.27 -7.96 -10.67
CA PRO A 412 11.26 -8.06 -12.13
C PRO A 412 10.28 -9.14 -12.62
N VAL A 413 9.82 -8.97 -13.86
CA VAL A 413 9.06 -9.99 -14.60
C VAL A 413 10.03 -10.82 -15.44
N LEU A 414 9.99 -12.15 -15.31
CA LEU A 414 10.88 -13.03 -16.07
C LEU A 414 10.55 -12.99 -17.57
N PRO A 415 11.54 -13.18 -18.46
CA PRO A 415 11.32 -13.11 -19.91
C PRO A 415 10.20 -14.03 -20.42
N ASP A 416 10.11 -15.25 -19.89
CA ASP A 416 9.08 -16.23 -20.25
C ASP A 416 7.67 -15.82 -19.77
N ALA A 417 7.60 -15.06 -18.67
CA ALA A 417 6.36 -14.47 -18.18
C ALA A 417 5.91 -13.30 -19.07
N VAL A 418 6.85 -12.44 -19.51
CA VAL A 418 6.57 -11.36 -20.47
C VAL A 418 6.03 -11.93 -21.79
N ASP A 419 6.69 -12.96 -22.33
CA ASP A 419 6.26 -13.63 -23.57
C ASP A 419 4.85 -14.23 -23.42
N THR A 420 4.54 -14.81 -22.26
CA THR A 420 3.21 -15.39 -21.98
C THR A 420 2.14 -14.31 -21.83
N LEU A 421 2.46 -13.17 -21.21
CA LEU A 421 1.54 -12.05 -21.05
C LEU A 421 1.21 -11.39 -22.40
N ALA A 422 2.16 -11.40 -23.36
CA ALA A 422 1.97 -10.88 -24.70
C ALA A 422 1.11 -11.77 -25.61
N ASP A 423 0.84 -13.02 -25.21
CA ASP A 423 -0.03 -13.94 -25.95
C ASP A 423 -1.48 -13.40 -25.98
N THR A 424 -2.15 -13.52 -27.13
CA THR A 424 -3.55 -13.08 -27.29
C THR A 424 -4.49 -13.79 -26.31
N SER A 425 -4.16 -15.03 -25.93
CA SER A 425 -4.92 -15.80 -24.94
C SER A 425 -4.87 -15.22 -23.52
N MET A 426 -3.92 -14.33 -23.22
CA MET A 426 -3.72 -13.70 -21.91
C MET A 426 -4.05 -12.20 -21.90
N SER A 427 -4.63 -11.69 -22.99
CA SER A 427 -4.98 -10.27 -23.18
C SER A 427 -5.91 -9.66 -22.10
N HIS A 428 -6.58 -10.50 -21.30
CA HIS A 428 -7.44 -10.08 -20.19
C HIS A 428 -6.71 -9.96 -18.84
N VAL A 429 -5.45 -10.40 -18.75
CA VAL A 429 -4.63 -10.27 -17.54
C VAL A 429 -3.96 -8.90 -17.53
N SER A 430 -4.19 -8.14 -16.46
CA SER A 430 -3.53 -6.85 -16.25
C SER A 430 -2.29 -7.01 -15.36
N MET A 431 -1.19 -6.35 -15.73
CA MET A 431 0.04 -6.32 -14.93
C MET A 431 0.25 -4.91 -14.37
N PHE A 432 0.51 -4.79 -13.08
CA PHE A 432 0.84 -3.54 -12.39
C PHE A 432 2.23 -3.68 -11.79
N GLU A 433 3.17 -2.87 -12.28
CA GLU A 433 4.59 -2.94 -11.90
C GLU A 433 5.01 -1.61 -11.28
N GLY A 434 5.66 -1.63 -10.12
CA GLY A 434 6.01 -0.38 -9.45
C GLY A 434 6.90 -0.54 -8.24
N GLY A 435 7.60 0.53 -7.89
CA GLY A 435 8.43 0.62 -6.70
C GLY A 435 7.75 1.30 -5.50
N VAL A 436 6.46 1.62 -5.63
CA VAL A 436 5.71 2.41 -4.65
C VAL A 436 4.34 1.78 -4.44
N ILE A 437 4.03 1.38 -3.20
CA ILE A 437 2.82 0.61 -2.88
C ILE A 437 1.54 1.40 -3.22
N TYR A 438 1.44 2.67 -2.81
CA TYR A 438 0.22 3.45 -3.03
C TYR A 438 -0.02 3.78 -4.51
N GLN A 439 1.03 4.04 -5.30
CA GLN A 439 0.86 4.24 -6.75
C GLN A 439 0.31 2.98 -7.41
N LEU A 440 0.87 1.81 -7.06
CA LEU A 440 0.36 0.52 -7.54
C LEU A 440 -1.11 0.29 -7.17
N LEU A 441 -1.48 0.66 -5.94
CA LEU A 441 -2.86 0.53 -5.46
C LEU A 441 -3.79 1.50 -6.17
N ASP A 442 -3.40 2.77 -6.31
CA ASP A 442 -4.17 3.78 -7.01
C ASP A 442 -4.38 3.36 -8.47
N ASP A 443 -3.31 2.95 -9.16
CA ASP A 443 -3.36 2.44 -10.54
C ASP A 443 -4.31 1.24 -10.67
N TYR A 444 -4.25 0.29 -9.73
CA TYR A 444 -5.15 -0.87 -9.71
C TYR A 444 -6.61 -0.48 -9.42
N VAL A 445 -6.85 0.40 -8.45
CA VAL A 445 -8.20 0.85 -8.08
C VAL A 445 -8.84 1.62 -9.22
N GLU A 446 -8.11 2.54 -9.85
CA GLU A 446 -8.56 3.27 -11.03
C GLU A 446 -8.90 2.31 -12.18
N TRP A 447 -8.02 1.35 -12.47
CA TRP A 447 -8.28 0.33 -13.47
C TRP A 447 -9.51 -0.53 -13.14
N ARG A 448 -9.66 -0.96 -11.89
CA ARG A 448 -10.76 -1.81 -11.43
C ARG A 448 -12.10 -1.10 -11.58
N GLU A 449 -12.19 0.18 -11.20
CA GLU A 449 -13.40 0.99 -11.36
C GLU A 449 -13.71 1.23 -12.83
N ALA A 450 -12.73 1.53 -13.68
CA ALA A 450 -12.92 1.67 -15.11
C ALA A 450 -13.41 0.35 -15.74
N LYS A 451 -12.82 -0.79 -15.35
CA LYS A 451 -13.20 -2.12 -15.84
C LYS A 451 -14.62 -2.50 -15.41
N LYS A 452 -14.99 -2.17 -14.18
CA LYS A 452 -16.35 -2.37 -13.66
C LYS A 452 -17.37 -1.57 -14.46
N GLN A 453 -17.11 -0.29 -14.72
CA GLN A 453 -17.97 0.55 -15.54
C GLN A 453 -18.11 0.02 -16.97
N GLU A 454 -17.02 -0.48 -17.56
CA GLU A 454 -17.05 -1.11 -18.89
C GLU A 454 -17.93 -2.36 -18.91
N LEU A 455 -17.78 -3.25 -17.93
CA LEU A 455 -18.59 -4.47 -17.80
C LEU A 455 -20.07 -4.15 -17.61
N GLU A 456 -20.38 -3.18 -16.74
CA GLU A 456 -21.72 -2.66 -16.53
C GLU A 456 -22.30 -2.11 -17.85
N ARG A 457 -21.55 -1.27 -18.57
CA ARG A 457 -21.99 -0.72 -19.87
C ARG A 457 -22.29 -1.82 -20.89
N GLN A 458 -21.41 -2.81 -21.03
CA GLN A 458 -21.61 -3.93 -21.96
C GLN A 458 -22.82 -4.81 -21.59
N GLN A 459 -23.09 -4.97 -20.29
CA GLN A 459 -24.30 -5.65 -19.83
C GLN A 459 -25.55 -4.84 -20.21
N PHE A 460 -25.50 -3.52 -20.07
CA PHE A 460 -26.62 -2.62 -20.33
C PHE A 460 -26.92 -2.39 -21.81
N GLU A 461 -25.91 -2.35 -22.68
CA GLU A 461 -26.11 -2.23 -24.13
C GLU A 461 -26.93 -3.40 -24.72
N LYS A 462 -26.92 -4.56 -24.06
CA LYS A 462 -27.69 -5.75 -24.49
C LYS A 462 -29.14 -5.74 -24.00
N LEU A 463 -29.53 -4.81 -23.14
CA LEU A 463 -30.89 -4.73 -22.61
C LEU A 463 -31.82 -3.97 -23.55
N VAL A 464 -33.06 -4.43 -23.63
CA VAL A 464 -34.13 -3.76 -24.36
C VAL A 464 -34.69 -2.66 -23.47
N MET A 465 -34.51 -1.41 -23.86
CA MET A 465 -34.94 -0.26 -23.06
C MET A 465 -36.44 0.03 -23.21
N PRO A 466 -37.11 0.55 -22.16
CA PRO A 466 -38.51 0.94 -22.26
C PRO A 466 -38.68 2.12 -23.22
N ALA A 467 -39.67 2.04 -24.10
CA ALA A 467 -40.12 3.18 -24.89
C ALA A 467 -41.63 3.10 -25.16
N LYS A 468 -42.26 4.28 -25.24
CA LYS A 468 -43.65 4.47 -25.64
C LYS A 468 -43.67 5.40 -26.85
N ILE A 469 -44.37 5.00 -27.89
CA ILE A 469 -44.47 5.75 -29.15
C ILE A 469 -45.92 5.92 -29.55
N ARG A 470 -46.22 7.01 -30.26
CA ARG A 470 -47.53 7.26 -30.88
C ARG A 470 -47.40 7.37 -32.39
N ILE A 471 -48.27 6.69 -33.12
CA ILE A 471 -48.35 6.81 -34.58
C ILE A 471 -48.99 8.15 -34.95
N LEU A 472 -48.27 8.97 -35.73
CA LEU A 472 -48.71 10.31 -36.08
C LEU A 472 -49.75 10.31 -37.22
N PRO A 473 -50.76 11.20 -37.17
CA PRO A 473 -51.72 11.36 -38.25
C PRO A 473 -51.05 11.90 -39.51
N ASN A 474 -51.54 11.46 -40.67
CA ASN A 474 -51.04 11.81 -42.00
C ASN A 474 -49.55 11.44 -42.25
N CYS A 475 -48.94 10.63 -41.38
CA CYS A 475 -47.55 10.18 -41.53
C CYS A 475 -47.45 8.68 -41.83
N VAL A 476 -48.41 8.11 -42.56
CA VAL A 476 -48.36 6.72 -43.02
C VAL A 476 -47.78 6.68 -44.42
N PHE A 477 -46.50 6.33 -44.54
CA PHE A 477 -45.77 6.31 -45.81
C PHE A 477 -45.92 4.97 -46.54
N ARG A 478 -46.09 3.88 -45.80
CA ARG A 478 -46.37 2.54 -46.33
C ARG A 478 -47.24 1.75 -45.36
N GLN A 479 -48.31 1.14 -45.86
CA GLN A 479 -49.29 0.45 -45.01
C GLN A 479 -48.83 -0.92 -44.51
N SER A 480 -48.02 -1.67 -45.25
CA SER A 480 -47.50 -2.99 -44.84
C SER A 480 -46.27 -3.41 -45.64
N ASN A 481 -45.60 -4.48 -45.20
CA ASN A 481 -44.45 -5.13 -45.85
C ASN A 481 -43.28 -4.19 -46.26
N PRO A 482 -42.50 -3.68 -45.29
CA PRO A 482 -42.88 -3.40 -43.89
C PRO A 482 -43.73 -2.13 -43.80
N ALA A 483 -44.56 -1.98 -42.75
CA ALA A 483 -45.26 -0.73 -42.51
C ALA A 483 -44.24 0.38 -42.23
N VAL A 484 -44.40 1.56 -42.85
CA VAL A 484 -43.52 2.72 -42.63
C VAL A 484 -44.39 3.87 -42.15
N VAL A 485 -44.17 4.28 -40.90
CA VAL A 485 -44.99 5.27 -40.20
C VAL A 485 -44.12 6.30 -39.49
N GLY A 486 -44.54 7.56 -39.49
CA GLY A 486 -44.01 8.59 -38.60
C GLY A 486 -44.56 8.40 -37.20
N VAL A 487 -43.67 8.40 -36.22
CA VAL A 487 -44.03 8.25 -34.81
C VAL A 487 -43.42 9.35 -33.97
N ARG A 488 -44.12 9.75 -32.90
CA ARG A 488 -43.54 10.56 -31.83
C ARG A 488 -43.20 9.65 -30.65
N ILE A 489 -41.99 9.77 -30.14
CA ILE A 489 -41.56 9.03 -28.95
C ILE A 489 -42.09 9.79 -27.74
N LEU A 490 -43.09 9.22 -27.06
CA LEU A 490 -43.75 9.83 -25.90
C LEU A 490 -42.91 9.67 -24.63
N GLY A 491 -42.16 8.58 -24.51
CA GLY A 491 -41.34 8.29 -23.34
C GLY A 491 -40.27 7.24 -23.62
N GLY A 492 -39.17 7.33 -22.89
CA GLY A 492 -38.07 6.38 -22.94
C GLY A 492 -37.18 6.46 -24.20
N LYS A 493 -36.59 5.33 -24.59
CA LYS A 493 -35.57 5.25 -25.65
C LYS A 493 -35.89 4.14 -26.64
N LEU A 494 -36.27 4.52 -27.86
CA LEU A 494 -36.62 3.61 -28.95
C LEU A 494 -35.36 3.11 -29.64
N GLN A 495 -35.21 1.79 -29.77
CA GLN A 495 -34.06 1.15 -30.45
C GLN A 495 -34.52 0.34 -31.65
N SER A 496 -33.66 0.23 -32.67
CA SER A 496 -33.90 -0.70 -33.79
C SER A 496 -33.84 -2.16 -33.34
N GLY A 497 -34.55 -3.05 -34.02
CA GLY A 497 -34.52 -4.49 -33.74
C GLY A 497 -35.35 -4.95 -32.54
N VAL A 498 -36.10 -4.06 -31.88
CA VAL A 498 -37.01 -4.39 -30.77
C VAL A 498 -38.43 -4.72 -31.27
N ASP A 499 -39.15 -5.51 -30.48
CA ASP A 499 -40.57 -5.82 -30.72
C ASP A 499 -41.46 -4.72 -30.13
N LEU A 500 -42.64 -4.53 -30.72
CA LEU A 500 -43.67 -3.60 -30.27
C LEU A 500 -44.93 -4.36 -29.82
N ALA A 501 -45.59 -3.82 -28.81
CA ALA A 501 -46.86 -4.32 -28.28
C ALA A 501 -47.88 -3.18 -28.11
N LEU A 502 -49.15 -3.54 -28.28
CA LEU A 502 -50.28 -2.66 -27.97
C LEU A 502 -50.48 -2.56 -26.44
N PRO A 503 -51.26 -1.57 -25.95
CA PRO A 503 -51.55 -1.43 -24.52
C PRO A 503 -52.26 -2.66 -23.93
N ASN A 504 -52.94 -3.44 -24.76
CA ASN A 504 -53.54 -4.72 -24.38
C ASN A 504 -52.55 -5.91 -24.36
N GLY A 505 -51.24 -5.67 -24.42
CA GLY A 505 -50.19 -6.68 -24.35
C GLY A 505 -50.01 -7.52 -25.62
N LYS A 506 -50.80 -7.29 -26.67
CA LYS A 506 -50.71 -8.02 -27.94
C LYS A 506 -49.48 -7.55 -28.73
N LYS A 507 -48.61 -8.50 -29.08
CA LYS A 507 -47.47 -8.26 -29.99
C LYS A 507 -47.96 -7.78 -31.36
N VAL A 508 -47.30 -6.74 -31.86
CA VAL A 508 -47.64 -6.08 -33.13
C VAL A 508 -46.67 -6.47 -34.23
N GLY A 509 -45.37 -6.30 -33.96
CA GLY A 509 -44.32 -6.47 -34.96
C GLY A 509 -42.99 -5.94 -34.49
N ARG A 510 -41.97 -6.06 -35.34
CA ARG A 510 -40.58 -5.74 -35.00
C ARG A 510 -40.09 -4.51 -35.77
N ILE A 511 -39.39 -3.61 -35.09
CA ILE A 511 -38.78 -2.45 -35.75
C ILE A 511 -37.57 -2.91 -36.55
N LYS A 512 -37.59 -2.72 -37.87
CA LYS A 512 -36.42 -2.96 -38.74
C LYS A 512 -35.46 -1.79 -38.77
N GLN A 513 -35.99 -0.57 -38.86
CA GLN A 513 -35.19 0.61 -39.10
C GLN A 513 -35.86 1.85 -38.50
N ILE A 514 -35.04 2.77 -37.99
CA ILE A 514 -35.45 4.09 -37.53
C ILE A 514 -34.74 5.11 -38.42
N GLN A 515 -35.49 6.10 -38.93
CA GLN A 515 -34.97 7.19 -39.73
C GLN A 515 -35.31 8.53 -39.08
N ALA A 516 -34.29 9.34 -38.85
CA ALA A 516 -34.40 10.70 -38.36
C ALA A 516 -33.77 11.64 -39.39
N LYS A 517 -34.52 12.63 -39.90
CA LYS A 517 -34.03 13.59 -40.91
C LYS A 517 -33.34 12.94 -42.13
N ASN A 518 -33.92 11.85 -42.66
CA ASN A 518 -33.39 11.04 -43.76
C ASN A 518 -32.09 10.26 -43.48
N GLU A 519 -31.61 10.22 -42.24
CA GLU A 519 -30.48 9.39 -41.82
C GLU A 519 -30.97 8.19 -41.02
N THR A 520 -30.34 7.04 -41.22
CA THR A 520 -30.63 5.84 -40.43
C THR A 520 -29.96 5.95 -39.08
N VAL A 521 -30.73 5.84 -38.01
CA VAL A 521 -30.25 5.89 -36.63
C VAL A 521 -30.54 4.57 -35.93
N GLN A 522 -29.67 4.16 -35.00
CA GLN A 522 -29.90 2.94 -34.22
C GLN A 522 -30.91 3.16 -33.08
N GLU A 523 -31.03 4.40 -32.61
CA GLU A 523 -31.84 4.77 -31.47
C GLU A 523 -32.38 6.21 -31.55
N ALA A 524 -33.48 6.47 -30.86
CA ALA A 524 -34.09 7.78 -30.72
C ALA A 524 -34.75 7.95 -29.34
N GLU A 525 -34.72 9.16 -28.82
CA GLU A 525 -35.17 9.49 -27.44
C GLU A 525 -36.54 10.18 -27.43
N ALA A 526 -37.17 10.19 -26.25
CA ALA A 526 -38.44 10.88 -26.00
C ALA A 526 -38.45 12.34 -26.50
N GLY A 527 -39.60 12.76 -27.00
CA GLY A 527 -39.83 14.08 -27.60
C GLY A 527 -39.45 14.17 -29.08
N LYS A 528 -38.67 13.23 -29.63
CA LYS A 528 -38.33 13.22 -31.06
C LYS A 528 -39.44 12.58 -31.90
N GLU A 529 -39.54 13.06 -33.14
CA GLU A 529 -40.37 12.46 -34.19
C GLU A 529 -39.47 11.81 -35.23
N VAL A 530 -39.73 10.54 -35.51
CA VAL A 530 -38.92 9.70 -36.40
C VAL A 530 -39.81 8.85 -37.29
N ALA A 531 -39.33 8.48 -38.47
CA ALA A 531 -39.98 7.46 -39.29
C ALA A 531 -39.46 6.09 -38.88
N ILE A 532 -40.35 5.12 -38.64
CA ILE A 532 -39.97 3.75 -38.32
C ILE A 532 -40.54 2.77 -39.33
N SER A 533 -39.76 1.72 -39.61
CA SER A 533 -40.17 0.58 -40.41
C SER A 533 -40.52 -0.58 -39.47
N ILE A 534 -41.76 -1.06 -39.52
CA ILE A 534 -42.29 -2.13 -38.67
C ILE A 534 -42.64 -3.34 -39.54
N GLU A 535 -42.01 -4.47 -39.27
CA GLU A 535 -42.31 -5.76 -39.88
C GLU A 535 -43.44 -6.47 -39.14
N GLY A 536 -44.43 -6.99 -39.87
CA GLY A 536 -45.57 -7.74 -39.32
C GLY A 536 -46.93 -7.04 -39.48
N PRO A 537 -47.13 -5.81 -39.01
CA PRO A 537 -48.45 -5.20 -38.97
C PRO A 537 -48.85 -4.57 -40.31
N THR A 538 -50.16 -4.43 -40.52
CA THR A 538 -50.75 -3.56 -41.55
C THR A 538 -51.46 -2.39 -40.86
N VAL A 539 -51.12 -1.16 -41.28
CA VAL A 539 -51.77 0.08 -40.79
C VAL A 539 -53.21 0.11 -41.30
N GLY A 540 -54.17 0.36 -40.39
CA GLY A 540 -55.61 0.26 -40.62
C GLY A 540 -56.23 -1.11 -40.29
N ARG A 541 -55.42 -2.09 -39.84
CA ARG A 541 -55.91 -3.42 -39.42
C ARG A 541 -55.37 -3.85 -38.07
N GLN A 542 -54.06 -3.96 -37.91
CA GLN A 542 -53.43 -4.35 -36.64
C GLN A 542 -53.00 -3.15 -35.80
N ILE A 543 -52.67 -2.03 -36.46
CA ILE A 543 -52.33 -0.75 -35.85
C ILE A 543 -53.06 0.36 -36.60
N ASN A 544 -53.46 1.41 -35.89
CA ASN A 544 -54.12 2.58 -36.44
C ASN A 544 -53.32 3.85 -36.14
N VAL A 545 -53.67 4.92 -36.85
CA VAL A 545 -53.21 6.26 -36.48
C VAL A 545 -53.68 6.58 -35.06
N ASP A 546 -52.88 7.33 -34.31
CA ASP A 546 -53.08 7.68 -32.90
C ASP A 546 -52.95 6.51 -31.90
N ASP A 547 -52.65 5.29 -32.36
CA ASP A 547 -52.32 4.19 -31.45
C ASP A 547 -51.03 4.48 -30.69
N ASP A 548 -51.08 4.26 -29.38
CA ASP A 548 -49.91 4.18 -28.51
C ASP A 548 -49.36 2.76 -28.53
N LEU A 549 -48.08 2.61 -28.84
CA LEU A 549 -47.35 1.35 -28.82
C LEU A 549 -46.23 1.41 -27.78
N TYR A 550 -45.99 0.28 -27.13
CA TYR A 550 -44.90 0.09 -26.18
C TYR A 550 -43.85 -0.84 -26.78
N VAL A 551 -42.58 -0.61 -26.46
CA VAL A 551 -41.54 -1.61 -26.70
C VAL A 551 -41.83 -2.83 -25.84
N ASP A 552 -41.85 -4.01 -26.45
CA ASP A 552 -42.10 -5.26 -25.77
C ASP A 552 -40.82 -5.78 -25.11
N ILE A 553 -40.62 -5.38 -23.86
CA ILE A 553 -39.43 -5.71 -23.10
C ILE A 553 -39.52 -7.17 -22.61
N PRO A 554 -38.52 -8.03 -22.89
CA PRO A 554 -38.48 -9.38 -22.34
C PRO A 554 -38.49 -9.36 -20.81
N GLU A 555 -39.21 -10.31 -20.19
CA GLU A 555 -39.34 -10.39 -18.73
C GLU A 555 -37.97 -10.40 -18.02
N ARG A 556 -37.00 -11.14 -18.56
CA ARG A 556 -35.61 -11.19 -18.05
C ARG A 556 -34.95 -9.81 -18.00
N HIS A 557 -35.22 -8.92 -18.97
CA HIS A 557 -34.64 -7.58 -19.00
C HIS A 557 -35.35 -6.67 -18.02
N VAL A 558 -36.69 -6.78 -17.88
CA VAL A 558 -37.44 -6.05 -16.85
C VAL A 558 -36.90 -6.34 -15.45
N LYS A 559 -36.62 -7.61 -15.12
CA LYS A 559 -36.05 -7.99 -13.82
C LYS A 559 -34.70 -7.32 -13.56
N VAL A 560 -33.81 -7.30 -14.55
CA VAL A 560 -32.50 -6.64 -14.43
C VAL A 560 -32.69 -5.13 -14.27
N ILE A 561 -33.55 -4.52 -15.09
CA ILE A 561 -33.78 -3.07 -15.06
C ILE A 561 -34.38 -2.62 -13.72
N GLU A 562 -35.40 -3.31 -13.20
CA GLU A 562 -36.04 -2.96 -11.91
C GLU A 562 -35.13 -3.21 -10.69
N ARG A 563 -34.33 -4.29 -10.71
CA ARG A 563 -33.49 -4.66 -9.55
C ARG A 563 -32.16 -3.91 -9.50
N GLU A 564 -31.52 -3.72 -10.65
CA GLU A 564 -30.13 -3.27 -10.74
C GLU A 564 -30.03 -1.82 -11.27
N MET A 565 -30.92 -1.40 -12.17
CA MET A 565 -30.77 -0.12 -12.90
C MET A 565 -31.72 0.99 -12.49
N ILE A 566 -32.75 0.70 -11.68
CA ILE A 566 -33.85 1.64 -11.46
C ILE A 566 -33.37 3.02 -10.94
N LYS A 567 -32.30 3.05 -10.14
CA LYS A 567 -31.70 4.28 -9.60
C LYS A 567 -30.98 5.14 -10.65
N GLN A 568 -30.53 4.53 -11.74
CA GLN A 568 -29.78 5.18 -12.83
C GLN A 568 -30.68 5.64 -13.98
N LEU A 569 -31.92 5.12 -14.07
CA LEU A 569 -32.87 5.52 -15.11
C LEU A 569 -33.34 6.98 -14.95
N SER A 570 -33.51 7.67 -16.08
CA SER A 570 -34.17 8.98 -16.12
C SER A 570 -35.65 8.87 -15.71
N PRO A 571 -36.28 9.96 -15.21
CA PRO A 571 -37.69 9.93 -14.80
C PRO A 571 -38.64 9.40 -15.90
N SER A 572 -38.41 9.82 -17.16
CA SER A 572 -39.22 9.37 -18.30
C SER A 572 -39.07 7.87 -18.58
N LEU A 573 -37.86 7.30 -18.45
CA LEU A 573 -37.65 5.86 -18.60
C LEU A 573 -38.33 5.06 -17.48
N ARG A 574 -38.31 5.56 -16.23
CA ARG A 574 -38.98 4.93 -15.10
C ARG A 574 -40.50 4.91 -15.27
N GLU A 575 -41.08 6.06 -15.60
CA GLU A 575 -42.53 6.16 -15.85
C GLU A 575 -42.97 5.24 -16.99
N THR A 576 -42.21 5.21 -18.08
CA THR A 576 -42.50 4.32 -19.23
C THR A 576 -42.39 2.84 -18.85
N LEU A 577 -41.40 2.46 -18.03
CA LEU A 577 -41.25 1.11 -17.51
C LEU A 577 -42.40 0.72 -16.57
N GLU A 578 -42.79 1.62 -15.67
CA GLU A 578 -43.92 1.43 -14.76
C GLU A 578 -45.23 1.24 -15.53
N GLU A 579 -45.50 2.09 -16.53
CA GLU A 579 -46.64 1.91 -17.42
C GLU A 579 -46.63 0.53 -18.08
N PHE A 580 -45.53 0.14 -18.72
CA PHE A 580 -45.42 -1.14 -19.41
C PHE A 580 -45.58 -2.34 -18.45
N THR A 581 -44.94 -2.30 -17.29
CA THR A 581 -45.02 -3.38 -16.30
C THR A 581 -46.42 -3.49 -15.68
N ILE A 582 -47.12 -2.38 -15.43
CA ILE A 582 -48.53 -2.39 -15.01
C ILE A 582 -49.39 -3.07 -16.07
N LEU A 583 -49.19 -2.76 -17.35
CA LEU A 583 -49.95 -3.39 -18.45
C LEU A 583 -49.72 -4.90 -18.51
N ARG A 584 -48.48 -5.37 -18.38
CA ARG A 584 -48.15 -6.81 -18.33
C ARG A 584 -48.69 -7.49 -17.08
N ARG A 585 -48.55 -6.85 -15.92
CA ARG A 585 -48.98 -7.40 -14.62
C ARG A 585 -50.50 -7.48 -14.44
N ARG A 586 -51.28 -6.75 -15.25
CA ARG A 586 -52.74 -6.93 -15.34
C ARG A 586 -53.13 -8.28 -15.95
N GLN A 587 -52.28 -8.85 -16.80
CA GLN A 587 -52.52 -10.16 -17.44
C GLN A 587 -51.88 -11.30 -16.63
N ASP A 588 -50.71 -11.04 -16.05
CA ASP A 588 -50.01 -11.98 -15.17
C ASP A 588 -49.40 -11.23 -13.96
N PRO A 589 -50.02 -11.31 -12.77
CA PRO A 589 -49.61 -10.56 -11.57
C PRO A 589 -48.17 -10.82 -11.07
N PHE A 590 -47.54 -11.91 -11.51
CA PHE A 590 -46.18 -12.29 -11.13
C PHE A 590 -45.14 -11.94 -12.20
N TRP A 591 -45.57 -11.43 -13.35
CA TRP A 591 -44.70 -11.12 -14.47
C TRP A 591 -43.65 -10.05 -14.11
N GLY A 592 -42.37 -10.40 -14.31
CA GLY A 592 -41.26 -9.48 -14.12
C GLY A 592 -40.94 -9.16 -12.65
N LYS A 593 -41.49 -9.89 -11.67
CA LYS A 593 -41.10 -9.78 -10.26
C LYS A 593 -39.91 -10.67 -9.89
#